data_AF-A0A8X6RHZ9-F1
#
_entry.id   AF-A0A8X6RHZ9-F1
#
_cell.length_a   1.000
_cell.length_b   1.000
_cell.length_c   1.000
_cell.angle_alpha   90.00
_cell.angle_beta   90.00
_cell.angle_gamma   90.00
#
_symmetry.space_group_name_H-M   'P 1'
#
loop_
_entity.id
_entity.type
_entity.pdbx_description
1 polymer ?
#
loop_
_entity_poly.entity_id
_entity_poly.type
_entity_poly.pdbx_seq_one_letter_code
_entity_poly.pdbx_strand_id
1 'polypeptide(L)'
;MQDGATSHTANPVKAFLIQTFGEDRIVSRRCRYPWAPRYPDLTPADFWLWGYLKSRIYLSGPSSLSELKDAIRREVSSIHPALYRCWICHSSGMSSPLWWWSCGTYSGVIKL
;
A
#
# COMPACT_ATOMS: atom_id res chain seq x y z
N MET A 1 -0.77 -4.25 0.17
CA MET A 1 0.47 -3.53 0.54
C MET A 1 0.11 -2.73 1.78
N GLN A 2 0.52 -3.24 2.93
CA GLN A 2 0.23 -2.72 4.25
C GLN A 2 1.58 -2.25 4.87
N ASP A 3 1.57 -1.56 6.00
CA ASP A 3 2.75 -0.92 6.60
C ASP A 3 3.32 -1.70 7.79
N GLY A 4 4.56 -1.38 8.16
CA GLY A 4 5.27 -2.07 9.24
C GLY A 4 4.75 -1.81 10.66
N ALA A 5 3.53 -1.31 10.88
CA ALA A 5 2.97 -1.03 12.20
C ALA A 5 2.97 -2.27 13.12
N THR A 6 3.08 -2.06 14.43
CA THR A 6 3.24 -3.17 15.39
C THR A 6 2.07 -4.15 15.36
N SER A 7 0.83 -3.66 15.18
CA SER A 7 -0.38 -4.49 14.99
C SER A 7 -0.28 -5.41 13.77
N HIS A 8 0.37 -4.95 12.70
CA HIS A 8 0.51 -5.65 11.41
C HIS A 8 1.65 -6.68 11.40
N THR A 9 2.54 -6.62 12.39
CA THR A 9 3.68 -7.53 12.54
C THR A 9 3.50 -8.57 13.65
N ALA A 10 2.29 -8.65 14.23
CA ALA A 10 1.96 -9.62 15.26
C ALA A 10 2.08 -11.06 14.74
N ASN A 11 2.59 -11.97 15.57
CA ASN A 11 2.73 -13.38 15.24
C ASN A 11 1.45 -14.06 14.70
N PRO A 12 0.24 -13.87 15.26
CA PRO A 12 -0.97 -14.50 14.72
C PRO A 12 -1.31 -13.98 13.32
N VAL A 13 -1.12 -12.69 13.07
CA VAL A 13 -1.34 -12.05 11.77
C VAL A 13 -0.35 -12.63 10.75
N LYS A 14 0.93 -12.72 11.12
CA LYS A 14 1.98 -13.31 10.28
C LYS A 14 1.70 -14.79 9.95
N ALA A 15 1.29 -15.59 10.93
CA ALA A 15 0.99 -17.01 10.73
C ALA A 15 -0.17 -17.21 9.73
N PHE A 16 -1.26 -16.45 9.91
CA PHE A 16 -2.39 -16.45 8.98
C PHE A 16 -1.96 -16.08 7.55
N LEU A 17 -1.08 -15.09 7.41
CA LEU A 17 -0.66 -14.60 6.10
C LEU A 17 0.27 -15.60 5.41
N ILE A 18 1.21 -16.20 6.15
CA ILE A 18 2.07 -17.28 5.63
C ILE A 18 1.21 -18.46 5.15
N GLN A 19 0.16 -18.82 5.91
CA GLN A 19 -0.77 -19.87 5.49
C GLN A 19 -1.53 -19.51 4.21
N THR A 20 -1.94 -18.25 4.06
CA THR A 20 -2.80 -17.82 2.95
C THR A 20 -2.02 -17.58 1.66
N PHE A 21 -0.82 -17.02 1.76
CA PHE A 21 -0.06 -16.53 0.60
C PHE A 21 1.31 -17.20 0.41
N GLY A 22 1.80 -17.92 1.42
CA GLY A 22 3.14 -18.50 1.43
C GLY A 22 4.20 -17.50 1.90
N GLU A 23 5.25 -18.00 2.55
CA GLU A 23 6.31 -17.19 3.14
C GLU A 23 7.07 -16.34 2.10
N ASP A 24 7.24 -16.86 0.89
CA ASP A 24 7.96 -16.18 -0.20
C ASP A 24 7.22 -14.99 -0.79
N ARG A 25 5.93 -14.85 -0.46
CA ARG A 25 5.08 -13.78 -0.95
C ARG A 25 4.79 -12.74 0.11
N ILE A 26 5.54 -12.73 1.22
CA ILE A 26 5.25 -11.84 2.34
C ILE A 26 6.48 -11.02 2.70
N VAL A 27 6.28 -9.70 2.80
CA VAL A 27 7.26 -8.79 3.39
C VAL A 27 6.74 -8.35 4.75
N SER A 28 7.43 -8.74 5.82
CA SER A 28 7.08 -8.35 7.20
C SER A 28 8.28 -8.47 8.14
N ARG A 29 8.21 -7.86 9.33
CA ARG A 29 9.30 -7.95 10.30
C ARG A 29 9.58 -9.41 10.65
N ARG A 30 10.87 -9.79 10.69
CA ARG A 30 11.36 -11.15 10.98
C ARG A 30 10.87 -12.21 9.97
N CYS A 31 10.48 -11.83 8.75
CA CYS A 31 10.22 -12.76 7.63
C CYS A 31 11.43 -12.86 6.71
N ARG A 32 11.40 -13.80 5.77
CA ARG A 32 12.42 -13.96 4.71
C ARG A 32 12.73 -12.64 3.99
N TYR A 33 11.70 -11.84 3.71
CA TYR A 33 11.83 -10.50 3.18
C TYR A 33 11.48 -9.47 4.26
N PRO A 34 12.46 -8.93 5.00
CA PRO A 34 12.20 -7.94 6.05
C PRO A 34 11.90 -6.55 5.45
N TRP A 35 11.16 -5.75 6.22
CA TRP A 35 11.00 -4.33 5.92
C TRP A 35 12.33 -3.57 5.94
N ALA A 36 12.51 -2.66 4.98
CA ALA A 36 13.63 -1.72 5.02
C ALA A 36 13.51 -0.82 6.26
N PRO A 37 14.58 -0.67 7.06
CA PRO A 37 14.55 0.20 8.22
C PRO A 37 14.36 1.66 7.75
N ARG A 38 13.30 2.32 8.27
CA ARG A 38 12.93 3.74 8.06
C ARG A 38 12.13 4.10 6.80
N TYR A 39 11.43 3.15 6.17
CA TYR A 39 10.45 3.46 5.12
C TYR A 39 9.03 2.97 5.47
N PRO A 40 8.37 3.59 6.48
CA PRO A 40 6.99 3.26 6.83
C PRO A 40 6.00 3.62 5.71
N ASP A 41 6.30 4.64 4.89
CA ASP A 41 5.34 5.28 4.00
C ASP A 41 5.37 4.79 2.54
N LEU A 42 6.01 3.65 2.27
CA LEU A 42 6.13 3.14 0.90
C LEU A 42 4.86 2.45 0.39
N THR A 43 3.74 2.47 1.13
CA THR A 43 2.50 1.97 0.53
C THR A 43 2.01 2.99 -0.51
N PRO A 44 1.68 2.55 -1.74
CA PRO A 44 1.13 3.46 -2.76
C PRO A 44 -0.13 4.20 -2.28
N ALA A 45 -0.85 3.62 -1.32
CA ALA A 45 -2.00 4.25 -0.69
C ALA A 45 -1.60 5.43 0.22
N ASP A 46 -0.57 5.26 1.05
CA ASP A 46 -0.08 6.30 1.97
C ASP A 46 0.55 7.48 1.25
N PHE A 47 1.27 7.22 0.16
CA PHE A 47 1.88 8.29 -0.61
C PHE A 47 0.88 9.10 -1.45
N TRP A 48 -0.03 8.42 -2.16
CA TRP A 48 -0.86 9.07 -3.18
C TRP A 48 -2.34 9.10 -2.81
N LEU A 49 -2.93 7.96 -2.48
CA LEU A 49 -4.38 7.84 -2.32
C LEU A 49 -4.89 8.74 -1.19
N TRP A 50 -4.23 8.70 -0.03
CA TRP A 50 -4.65 9.51 1.11
C TRP A 50 -4.44 11.02 0.88
N GLY A 51 -3.39 11.42 0.17
CA GLY A 51 -3.19 12.82 -0.24
C GLY A 51 -4.28 13.31 -1.18
N TYR A 52 -4.58 12.50 -2.22
CA TYR A 52 -5.62 12.77 -3.20
C TYR A 52 -7.01 12.87 -2.54
N LEU A 53 -7.40 11.86 -1.76
CA LEU A 53 -8.71 11.81 -1.11
C LEU A 53 -8.89 12.98 -0.14
N LYS A 54 -7.89 13.28 0.70
CA LYS A 54 -7.96 14.43 1.62
C LYS A 54 -8.22 15.73 0.86
N SER A 55 -7.48 15.99 -0.23
CA SER A 55 -7.66 17.22 -1.01
C SER A 55 -9.08 17.39 -1.57
N ARG A 56 -9.78 16.29 -1.89
CA ARG A 56 -11.13 16.30 -2.46
C ARG A 56 -12.22 16.34 -1.40
N ILE A 57 -12.06 15.56 -0.34
CA ILE A 57 -13.03 15.46 0.75
C ILE A 57 -13.07 16.78 1.55
N TYR A 58 -11.92 17.40 1.83
CA TYR A 58 -11.89 18.66 2.58
C TYR A 58 -12.53 19.83 1.81
N LEU A 59 -12.56 19.80 0.47
CA LEU A 59 -13.31 20.78 -0.32
C LEU A 59 -14.82 20.67 -0.11
N SER A 60 -15.34 19.47 0.13
CA SER A 60 -16.77 19.23 0.36
C SER A 60 -17.24 19.60 1.76
N GLY A 61 -16.32 19.80 2.72
CA GLY A 61 -16.63 20.24 4.08
C GLY A 61 -17.64 19.37 4.83
N PRO A 62 -17.46 18.04 4.93
CA PRO A 62 -18.42 17.18 5.61
C PRO A 62 -18.51 17.53 7.10
N SER A 63 -19.74 17.71 7.58
CA SER A 63 -20.05 18.13 8.95
C SER A 63 -20.41 16.96 9.87
N SER A 64 -20.68 15.79 9.28
CA SER A 64 -21.04 14.57 9.99
C SER A 64 -20.20 13.36 9.55
N LEU A 65 -20.12 12.34 10.41
CA LEU A 65 -19.43 11.08 10.09
C LEU A 65 -20.08 10.37 8.89
N SER A 66 -21.39 10.50 8.72
CA SER A 66 -22.10 9.90 7.58
C SER A 66 -21.69 10.59 6.28
N GLU A 67 -21.71 11.92 6.25
CA GLU A 67 -21.28 12.71 5.09
C GLU A 67 -19.83 12.42 4.71
N LEU A 68 -18.95 12.29 5.70
CA LEU A 68 -17.55 11.93 5.47
C LEU A 68 -17.43 10.55 4.82
N LYS A 69 -18.14 9.54 5.33
CA LYS A 69 -18.13 8.18 4.76
C LYS A 69 -18.66 8.18 3.31
N ASP A 70 -19.72 8.94 3.04
CA ASP A 70 -20.30 9.01 1.71
C ASP A 70 -19.43 9.81 0.74
N ALA A 71 -18.74 10.84 1.21
CA ALA A 71 -17.74 11.56 0.44
C ALA A 71 -16.55 10.67 0.06
N ILE A 72 -16.03 9.87 1.01
CA ILE A 72 -14.97 8.90 0.73
C ILE A 72 -15.43 7.90 -0.34
N ARG A 73 -16.62 7.30 -0.18
CA ARG A 73 -17.15 6.33 -1.17
C ARG A 73 -17.27 6.94 -2.56
N ARG A 74 -17.81 8.16 -2.66
CA ARG A 74 -17.99 8.86 -3.92
C ARG A 74 -16.67 9.18 -4.61
N GLU A 75 -15.70 9.72 -3.88
CA GLU A 75 -14.39 10.04 -4.44
C GLU A 75 -13.62 8.77 -4.81
N VAL A 76 -13.73 7.69 -4.03
CA VAL A 76 -13.11 6.40 -4.39
C VAL A 76 -13.74 5.83 -5.67
N SER A 77 -15.07 5.90 -5.81
CA SER A 77 -15.76 5.45 -7.03
C SER A 77 -15.46 6.32 -8.26
N SER A 78 -15.04 7.58 -8.06
CA SER A 78 -14.68 8.48 -9.17
C SER A 78 -13.24 8.30 -9.65
N ILE A 79 -12.39 7.59 -8.91
CA ILE A 79 -11.01 7.31 -9.31
C ILE A 79 -11.01 6.40 -10.53
N HIS A 80 -10.60 6.95 -11.67
CA HIS A 80 -10.53 6.20 -12.92
C HIS A 80 -9.47 5.10 -12.86
N PRO A 81 -9.74 3.89 -13.38
CA PRO A 81 -8.80 2.78 -13.33
C PRO A 81 -7.41 3.02 -13.95
N ALA A 82 -7.28 3.98 -14.84
CA ALA A 82 -6.00 4.36 -15.43
C ALA A 82 -5.06 5.06 -14.42
N LEU A 83 -5.61 5.78 -13.43
CA LEU A 83 -4.84 6.51 -12.43
C LEU A 83 -4.06 5.56 -11.52
N TYR A 84 -4.65 4.41 -11.15
CA TYR A 84 -3.92 3.41 -10.35
C TYR A 84 -2.83 2.69 -11.15
N ARG A 85 -3.04 2.41 -12.45
CA ARG A 85 -2.06 1.69 -13.29
C ARG A 85 -0.84 2.53 -13.59
N CYS A 86 -1.05 3.79 -13.97
CA CYS A 86 0.05 4.71 -14.28
C CYS A 86 0.99 4.85 -13.08
N TRP A 87 0.45 4.87 -11.86
CA TRP A 87 1.24 5.03 -10.65
C TRP A 87 1.92 3.76 -10.13
N ILE A 88 1.27 2.58 -10.26
CA ILE A 88 1.94 1.30 -9.98
C ILE A 88 3.17 1.13 -10.89
N CYS A 89 3.06 1.52 -12.16
CA CYS A 89 4.19 1.53 -13.08
C CYS A 89 5.24 2.62 -12.74
N HIS A 90 4.83 3.81 -12.28
CA HIS A 90 5.76 4.91 -11.98
C HIS A 90 6.52 4.73 -10.66
N SER A 91 5.87 4.21 -9.62
CA SER A 91 6.52 3.83 -8.35
C SER A 91 7.54 2.69 -8.51
N SER A 92 7.39 1.90 -9.58
CA SER A 92 8.41 0.92 -10.01
C SER A 92 9.63 1.57 -10.68
N GLY A 93 9.55 2.84 -11.09
CA GLY A 93 10.57 3.56 -11.88
C GLY A 93 11.32 4.67 -11.15
N MET A 94 10.94 5.05 -9.92
CA MET A 94 11.65 6.09 -9.13
C MET A 94 12.88 5.56 -8.36
N SER A 95 13.31 4.32 -8.64
CA SER A 95 14.47 3.71 -7.97
C SER A 95 15.47 3.21 -9.01
N SER A 96 16.62 3.87 -9.17
CA SER A 96 17.87 3.22 -9.63
C SER A 96 19.05 4.19 -9.54
N PRO A 97 20.32 3.72 -9.44
CA PRO A 97 20.78 2.34 -9.62
C PRO A 97 21.65 1.81 -8.47
N LEU A 98 21.53 0.52 -8.16
CA LEU A 98 22.57 -0.43 -7.73
C LEU A 98 21.91 -1.56 -6.92
N TRP A 99 21.52 -2.59 -7.66
CA TRP A 99 21.25 -3.97 -7.22
C TRP A 99 19.86 -4.35 -6.65
N TRP A 100 18.81 -4.27 -7.47
CA TRP A 100 17.75 -5.29 -7.49
C TRP A 100 17.74 -5.92 -8.89
N TRP A 101 18.80 -6.69 -9.17
CA TRP A 101 19.06 -7.26 -10.48
C TRP A 101 17.83 -7.94 -11.10
N SER A 102 17.61 -7.57 -12.36
CA SER A 102 16.92 -8.33 -13.39
C SER A 102 15.40 -8.46 -13.27
N CYS A 103 14.75 -7.81 -14.23
CA CYS A 103 13.52 -8.25 -14.87
C CYS A 103 13.36 -9.78 -14.83
N GLY A 104 12.38 -10.25 -14.06
CA GLY A 104 12.01 -11.66 -13.99
C GLY A 104 11.16 -11.96 -12.75
N THR A 105 9.85 -11.93 -12.90
CA THR A 105 8.88 -12.59 -11.99
C THR A 105 8.71 -12.07 -10.55
N TYR A 106 8.52 -10.76 -10.35
CA TYR A 106 7.90 -10.25 -9.10
C TYR A 106 6.40 -9.98 -9.27
N SER A 107 5.68 -10.92 -9.88
CA SER A 107 4.22 -10.98 -9.79
C SER A 107 3.86 -11.83 -8.58
N GLY A 108 3.69 -11.23 -7.40
CA GLY A 108 3.00 -11.92 -6.31
C GLY A 108 3.45 -11.69 -4.87
N VAL A 109 4.41 -10.81 -4.59
CA VAL A 109 4.79 -10.54 -3.19
C VAL A 109 3.87 -9.47 -2.58
N ILE A 110 3.08 -9.88 -1.59
CA ILE A 110 2.19 -9.04 -0.80
C ILE A 110 3.00 -8.43 0.35
N LYS A 111 3.09 -7.10 0.33
CA LYS A 111 3.77 -6.33 1.37
C LYS A 111 2.81 -6.09 2.56
N LEU A 112 3.23 -6.38 3.80
CA LEU A 112 2.40 -6.30 5.02
C LEU A 112 2.74 -5.17 5.95
#